data_AF-A0A4D4N257-F1
#
_entry.id   AF-A0A4D4N257-F1
#
_cell.length_a   1.000
_cell.length_b   1.000
_cell.length_c   1.000
_cell.angle_alpha   90.00
_cell.angle_beta   90.00
_cell.angle_gamma   90.00
#
_symmetry.space_group_name_H-M   'P 1'
#
loop_
_entity.id
_entity.type
_entity.pdbx_description
1 polymer ?
#
loop_
_entity_poly.entity_id
_entity_poly.type
_entity_poly.pdbx_seq_one_letter_code
_entity_poly.pdbx_strand_id
1 'polypeptide(L)'
;MQGYSGPASPYWASKAFLGLLLPADHEVWTAPEEPGPAERADAVTPIAAPNWLLQCTRSDGVVRLHNHGSEDVRYDPHYSRLAYSTVTVPSPAYDNTVTVGGDPSRTSIEPLGVGEGWAASRHTAGEGVRVTSLVVARGAVEVRAHLVAGAAPGTPVRVTGWTPAQGLGAELLPGHNLSGDLTGVTADGPTLFTALARLTAEQDPVPLAEAVSVRVADPGEIRVSWTDGPEVRIRLGDGEVAVSAGQ
;
A
#
# COMPACT_ATOMS: atom_id res chain seq x y z
N MET A 1 10.86 -16.74 16.98
CA MET A 1 10.20 -16.04 18.09
C MET A 1 10.72 -14.61 18.09
N GLN A 2 9.86 -13.62 17.88
CA GLN A 2 10.27 -12.22 17.82
C GLN A 2 10.73 -11.76 19.22
N GLY A 3 11.82 -10.98 19.27
CA GLY A 3 12.51 -10.64 20.54
C GLY A 3 11.79 -9.66 21.46
N TYR A 4 10.55 -9.26 21.15
CA TYR A 4 9.77 -8.31 21.94
C TYR A 4 8.88 -8.97 23.01
N SER A 5 8.81 -10.29 23.06
CA SER A 5 8.08 -11.02 24.13
C SER A 5 8.89 -10.98 25.43
N GLY A 6 8.64 -9.97 26.27
CA GLY A 6 9.28 -9.82 27.57
C GLY A 6 8.76 -10.80 28.65
N PRO A 7 9.47 -10.93 29.78
CA PRO A 7 9.10 -11.78 30.91
C PRO A 7 7.89 -11.23 31.68
N ALA A 8 6.72 -11.23 31.04
CA ALA A 8 5.38 -10.96 31.56
C ALA A 8 4.34 -10.95 30.42
N SER A 9 4.76 -11.00 29.15
CA SER A 9 3.87 -11.01 27.99
C SER A 9 2.78 -12.09 28.04
N PRO A 10 3.03 -13.33 28.54
CA PRO A 10 1.96 -14.32 28.73
C PRO A 10 0.89 -13.89 29.74
N TYR A 11 1.29 -13.25 30.85
CA TYR A 11 0.34 -12.72 31.84
C TYR A 11 -0.46 -11.54 31.28
N TRP A 12 0.16 -10.66 30.50
CA TRP A 12 -0.57 -9.61 29.79
C TRP A 12 -1.53 -10.17 28.74
N ALA A 13 -1.12 -11.19 27.99
CA ALA A 13 -1.97 -11.88 27.02
C ALA A 13 -3.21 -12.53 27.67
N SER A 14 -3.13 -12.91 28.95
CA SER A 14 -4.29 -13.46 29.67
C SER A 14 -5.51 -12.54 29.68
N LYS A 15 -5.30 -11.21 29.59
CA LYS A 15 -6.40 -10.22 29.52
C LYS A 15 -7.28 -10.41 28.28
N ALA A 16 -6.74 -10.95 27.19
CA ALA A 16 -7.51 -11.26 25.99
C ALA A 16 -8.60 -12.30 26.26
N PHE A 17 -8.44 -13.14 27.28
CA PHE A 17 -9.43 -14.15 27.65
C PHE A 17 -10.48 -13.65 28.64
N LEU A 18 -10.41 -12.39 29.13
CA LEU A 18 -11.42 -11.85 30.04
C LEU A 18 -12.83 -11.88 29.43
N GLY A 19 -12.94 -11.73 28.12
CA GLY A 19 -14.21 -11.85 27.40
C GLY A 19 -14.87 -13.23 27.57
N LEU A 20 -14.09 -14.31 27.77
CA LEU A 20 -14.61 -15.67 27.99
C LEU A 20 -15.37 -15.84 29.32
N LEU A 21 -15.25 -14.88 30.24
CA LEU A 21 -16.01 -14.87 31.50
C LEU A 21 -17.44 -14.34 31.33
N LEU A 22 -17.80 -13.83 30.14
CA LEU A 22 -19.16 -13.38 29.87
C LEU A 22 -20.13 -14.56 29.97
N PRO A 23 -21.33 -14.38 30.55
CA PRO A 23 -22.34 -15.43 30.66
C PRO A 23 -22.63 -16.12 29.33
N ALA A 24 -22.96 -17.41 29.34
CA ALA A 24 -23.19 -18.19 28.12
C ALA A 24 -24.34 -17.65 27.25
N ASP A 25 -25.27 -16.90 27.85
CA ASP A 25 -26.41 -16.23 27.21
C ASP A 25 -26.12 -14.78 26.76
N HIS A 26 -24.91 -14.26 27.05
CA HIS A 26 -24.52 -12.89 26.69
C HIS A 26 -24.51 -12.67 25.16
N GLU A 27 -24.93 -11.48 24.73
CA GLU A 27 -25.09 -11.13 23.30
C GLU A 27 -23.83 -11.31 22.47
N VAL A 28 -22.64 -11.15 23.06
CA VAL A 28 -21.36 -11.44 22.38
C VAL A 28 -21.28 -12.86 21.80
N TRP A 29 -22.03 -13.81 22.37
CA TRP A 29 -22.07 -15.22 21.94
C TRP A 29 -23.34 -15.56 21.16
N THR A 30 -24.44 -14.87 21.46
CA THR A 30 -25.79 -15.27 21.03
C THR A 30 -26.40 -14.33 20.00
N ALA A 31 -25.93 -13.08 19.89
CA ALA A 31 -26.43 -12.14 18.91
C ALA A 31 -26.17 -12.66 17.49
N PRO A 32 -27.15 -12.56 16.57
CA PRO A 32 -26.90 -12.82 15.16
C PRO A 32 -25.78 -11.91 14.63
N GLU A 33 -24.86 -12.48 13.85
CA GLU A 33 -23.82 -11.71 13.20
C GLU A 33 -24.43 -10.72 12.21
N GLU A 34 -24.07 -9.44 12.33
CA GLU A 34 -24.45 -8.39 11.40
C GLU A 34 -23.27 -8.03 10.49
N PRO A 35 -23.52 -7.63 9.22
CA PRO A 35 -22.45 -7.31 8.29
C PRO A 35 -21.47 -6.26 8.84
N GLY A 36 -20.18 -6.58 8.86
CA GLY A 36 -19.10 -5.68 9.25
C GLY A 36 -18.92 -4.51 8.27
N PRO A 37 -18.13 -3.47 8.61
CA PRO A 37 -17.93 -2.32 7.73
C PRO A 37 -17.50 -2.69 6.30
N ALA A 38 -16.59 -3.66 6.15
CA ALA A 38 -16.10 -4.12 4.86
C ALA A 38 -17.16 -4.87 4.04
N GLU A 39 -18.22 -5.39 4.67
CA GLU A 39 -19.27 -6.19 4.00
C GLU A 39 -20.48 -5.33 3.59
N ARG A 40 -20.51 -4.06 4.03
CA ARG A 40 -21.61 -3.13 3.75
C ARG A 40 -21.39 -2.30 2.49
N ALA A 41 -20.16 -1.88 2.22
CA ALA A 41 -19.81 -1.10 1.04
C ALA A 41 -18.30 -1.13 0.78
N ASP A 42 -17.92 -0.87 -0.47
CA ASP A 42 -16.55 -0.51 -0.79
C ASP A 42 -16.20 0.80 -0.08
N ALA A 43 -14.98 0.91 0.44
CA ALA A 43 -14.50 2.15 1.04
C ALA A 43 -13.00 2.33 0.84
N VAL A 44 -12.59 3.58 0.69
CA VAL A 44 -11.20 4.00 0.73
C VAL A 44 -11.08 5.12 1.76
N THR A 45 -10.66 4.74 2.97
CA THR A 45 -10.74 5.57 4.17
C THR A 45 -9.36 6.07 4.61
N PRO A 46 -9.11 7.38 4.58
CA PRO A 46 -7.88 7.95 5.10
C PRO A 46 -7.90 7.96 6.64
N ILE A 47 -6.78 7.58 7.26
CA ILE A 47 -6.54 7.72 8.70
C ILE A 47 -5.36 8.67 8.89
N ALA A 48 -5.68 9.93 9.21
CA ALA A 48 -4.70 11.02 9.24
C ALA A 48 -3.57 10.81 10.26
N ALA A 49 -3.89 10.42 11.49
CA ALA A 49 -2.91 10.34 12.58
C ALA A 49 -1.72 9.40 12.29
N PRO A 50 -1.91 8.16 11.80
CA PRO A 50 -0.81 7.29 11.37
C PRO A 50 -0.42 7.46 9.90
N ASN A 51 -1.05 8.39 9.16
CA ASN A 51 -0.91 8.56 7.72
C ASN A 51 -1.12 7.24 6.94
N TRP A 52 -2.26 6.59 7.18
CA TRP A 52 -2.64 5.33 6.54
C TRP A 52 -3.84 5.51 5.61
N LEU A 53 -3.95 4.64 4.61
CA LEU A 53 -5.15 4.49 3.79
C LEU A 53 -5.68 3.06 3.95
N LEU A 54 -6.94 2.92 4.37
CA LEU A 54 -7.63 1.63 4.37
C LEU A 54 -8.47 1.52 3.10
N GLN A 55 -8.31 0.43 2.35
CA GLN A 55 -9.06 0.14 1.14
C GLN A 55 -9.78 -1.20 1.32
N CYS A 56 -11.11 -1.19 1.32
CA CYS A 56 -11.95 -2.38 1.43
C CYS A 56 -12.88 -2.55 0.24
N THR A 57 -13.11 -3.81 -0.11
CA THR A 57 -13.99 -4.24 -1.20
C THR A 57 -15.08 -5.12 -0.63
N ARG A 58 -16.34 -4.74 -0.83
CA ARG A 58 -17.51 -5.45 -0.32
C ARG A 58 -17.68 -6.82 -0.94
N SER A 59 -17.38 -6.92 -2.23
CA SER A 59 -17.57 -8.15 -3.00
C SER A 59 -16.79 -9.34 -2.44
N ASP A 60 -15.64 -9.09 -1.80
CA ASP A 60 -14.74 -10.12 -1.29
C ASP A 60 -14.34 -9.94 0.20
N GLY A 61 -14.76 -8.85 0.85
CA GLY A 61 -14.42 -8.53 2.24
C GLY A 61 -12.93 -8.24 2.47
N VAL A 62 -12.12 -8.13 1.41
CA VAL A 62 -10.67 -7.94 1.54
C VAL A 62 -10.37 -6.51 1.97
N VAL A 63 -9.50 -6.37 2.99
CA VAL A 63 -9.02 -5.07 3.47
C VAL A 63 -7.52 -4.97 3.20
N ARG A 64 -7.12 -3.85 2.57
CA ARG A 64 -5.74 -3.46 2.28
C ARG A 64 -5.42 -2.21 3.11
N LEU A 65 -4.29 -2.23 3.80
CA LEU A 65 -3.73 -1.10 4.51
C LEU A 65 -2.51 -0.60 3.75
N HIS A 66 -2.53 0.66 3.32
CA HIS A 66 -1.38 1.35 2.76
C HIS A 66 -0.68 2.14 3.85
N ASN A 67 0.56 1.77 4.14
CA ASN A 67 1.36 2.30 5.23
C ASN A 67 2.25 3.45 4.73
N HIS A 68 1.81 4.69 4.98
CA HIS A 68 2.56 5.90 4.64
C HIS A 68 3.04 6.68 5.88
N GLY A 69 3.14 6.03 7.05
CA GLY A 69 3.58 6.75 8.26
C GLY A 69 4.14 5.94 9.41
N SER A 70 4.12 4.61 9.35
CA SER A 70 4.67 3.76 10.42
C SER A 70 5.86 2.92 9.97
N GLU A 71 6.84 2.77 10.85
CA GLU A 71 8.02 1.91 10.70
C GLU A 71 8.42 1.30 12.05
N ASP A 72 9.19 0.21 12.01
CA ASP A 72 9.96 -0.21 13.19
C ASP A 72 11.27 0.58 13.28
N VAL A 73 11.53 1.17 14.44
CA VAL A 73 12.70 2.04 14.68
C VAL A 73 14.05 1.32 14.58
N ARG A 74 14.08 -0.01 14.63
CA ARG A 74 15.30 -0.82 14.41
C ARG A 74 15.38 -1.35 12.99
N TYR A 75 14.41 -0.99 12.15
CA TYR A 75 14.22 -1.47 10.80
C TYR A 75 14.04 -3.00 10.71
N ASP A 76 12.84 -3.46 11.05
CA ASP A 76 12.35 -4.79 10.66
C ASP A 76 11.48 -4.64 9.38
N PRO A 77 11.87 -5.25 8.25
CA PRO A 77 11.17 -5.08 6.98
C PRO A 77 9.73 -5.58 7.01
N HIS A 78 9.34 -6.45 7.94
CA HIS A 78 7.96 -6.88 8.10
C HIS A 78 7.06 -5.79 8.72
N TYR A 79 7.62 -4.76 9.36
CA TYR A 79 6.88 -3.66 9.98
C TYR A 79 7.01 -2.32 9.22
N SER A 80 7.77 -2.28 8.13
CA SER A 80 8.01 -1.08 7.34
C SER A 80 7.57 -1.18 5.87
N ARG A 81 6.80 -2.22 5.49
CA ARG A 81 6.31 -2.41 4.11
C ARG A 81 5.39 -1.27 3.68
N LEU A 82 5.24 -1.07 2.36
CA LEU A 82 4.30 -0.08 1.81
C LEU A 82 2.85 -0.47 2.05
N ALA A 83 2.53 -1.76 2.11
CA ALA A 83 1.15 -2.20 2.29
C ALA A 83 1.02 -3.59 2.94
N TYR A 84 -0.12 -3.80 3.58
CA TYR A 84 -0.54 -5.02 4.28
C TYR A 84 -1.99 -5.37 3.91
N SER A 85 -2.40 -6.62 4.05
CA SER A 85 -3.80 -7.00 3.84
C SER A 85 -4.26 -8.09 4.79
N THR A 86 -5.57 -8.28 4.89
CA THR A 86 -6.19 -9.37 5.65
C THR A 86 -5.97 -10.75 5.02
N VAL A 87 -5.40 -10.81 3.81
CA VAL A 87 -5.30 -12.04 3.01
C VAL A 87 -3.90 -12.30 2.46
N THR A 88 -2.90 -11.53 2.88
CA THR A 88 -1.48 -11.76 2.53
C THR A 88 -0.85 -12.68 3.56
N VAL A 89 -0.08 -13.65 3.09
CA VAL A 89 0.65 -14.60 3.92
C VAL A 89 2.13 -14.20 4.05
N PRO A 90 2.85 -14.67 5.08
CA PRO A 90 4.30 -14.49 5.15
C PRO A 90 4.98 -14.99 3.88
N SER A 91 5.80 -14.13 3.27
CA SER A 91 6.55 -14.43 2.05
C SER A 91 8.06 -14.35 2.33
N PRO A 92 8.87 -15.28 1.80
CA PRO A 92 10.33 -15.16 1.85
C PRO A 92 10.86 -14.08 0.88
N ALA A 93 10.04 -13.64 -0.09
CA ALA A 93 10.36 -12.54 -0.99
C ALA A 93 9.80 -11.21 -0.46
N TYR A 94 10.42 -10.10 -0.86
CA TYR A 94 9.92 -8.76 -0.57
C TYR A 94 8.66 -8.47 -1.40
N ASP A 95 7.53 -8.32 -0.74
CA ASP A 95 6.25 -7.84 -1.25
C ASP A 95 5.97 -6.41 -0.75
N ASN A 96 5.23 -5.64 -1.55
CA ASN A 96 4.95 -4.23 -1.27
C ASN A 96 6.20 -3.42 -0.86
N THR A 97 7.26 -3.57 -1.65
CA THR A 97 8.56 -2.91 -1.45
C THR A 97 9.02 -2.21 -2.74
N VAL A 98 9.69 -1.08 -2.59
CA VAL A 98 10.48 -0.46 -3.66
C VAL A 98 11.94 -0.65 -3.30
N THR A 99 12.68 -1.32 -4.17
CA THR A 99 14.10 -1.59 -4.00
C THR A 99 14.89 -0.64 -4.91
N VAL A 100 15.90 0.03 -4.37
CA VAL A 100 16.79 0.92 -5.14
C VAL A 100 18.24 0.44 -5.01
N GLY A 101 18.91 0.16 -6.13
CA GLY A 101 20.26 -0.39 -6.14
C GLY A 101 20.36 -1.78 -5.49
N GLY A 102 19.25 -2.52 -5.39
CA GLY A 102 19.18 -3.78 -4.64
C GLY A 102 18.88 -3.62 -3.14
N ASP A 103 18.79 -2.38 -2.65
CA ASP A 103 18.48 -2.09 -1.25
C ASP A 103 16.96 -1.98 -1.03
N PRO A 104 16.34 -2.83 -0.18
CA PRO A 104 14.91 -2.80 0.12
C PRO A 104 14.54 -1.87 1.29
N SER A 105 15.50 -1.12 1.83
CA SER A 105 15.31 -0.31 3.03
C SER A 105 14.27 0.77 2.86
N ARG A 106 13.42 0.83 3.87
CA ARG A 106 12.37 1.83 4.04
C ARG A 106 12.41 2.31 5.47
N THR A 107 13.15 3.40 5.65
CA THR A 107 13.44 4.01 6.95
C THR A 107 13.18 5.50 6.92
N SER A 108 13.10 6.14 8.09
CA SER A 108 12.86 7.58 8.22
C SER A 108 11.63 8.02 7.44
N ILE A 109 10.53 7.26 7.55
CA ILE A 109 9.29 7.56 6.84
C ILE A 109 8.76 8.92 7.29
N GLU A 110 8.60 9.83 6.34
CA GLU A 110 7.99 11.14 6.51
C GLU A 110 6.59 11.13 5.87
N PRO A 111 5.52 11.27 6.66
CA PRO A 111 4.17 11.47 6.15
C PRO A 111 4.07 12.72 5.26
N LEU A 112 3.53 12.58 4.05
CA LEU A 112 3.23 13.71 3.16
C LEU A 112 1.73 13.99 3.02
N GLY A 113 0.91 13.26 3.78
CA GLY A 113 -0.52 13.42 3.84
C GLY A 113 -1.31 12.25 3.28
N VAL A 114 -2.60 12.29 3.57
CA VAL A 114 -3.62 11.31 3.21
C VAL A 114 -4.92 12.05 2.97
N GLY A 115 -5.68 11.62 1.97
CA GLY A 115 -6.95 12.25 1.59
C GLY A 115 -7.91 11.24 0.96
N GLU A 116 -8.98 11.74 0.36
CA GLU A 116 -9.98 10.89 -0.28
C GLU A 116 -9.34 10.07 -1.40
N GLY A 117 -9.25 8.76 -1.20
CA GLY A 117 -8.70 7.84 -2.20
C GLY A 117 -7.18 7.81 -2.31
N TRP A 118 -6.40 8.54 -1.50
CA TRP A 118 -4.94 8.61 -1.67
C TRP A 118 -4.16 8.74 -0.36
N ALA A 119 -2.89 8.31 -0.39
CA ALA A 119 -1.91 8.55 0.67
C ALA A 119 -0.50 8.70 0.10
N ALA A 120 0.36 9.45 0.78
CA ALA A 120 1.73 9.65 0.36
C ALA A 120 2.72 9.79 1.52
N SER A 121 3.96 9.40 1.25
CA SER A 121 5.08 9.48 2.19
C SER A 121 6.41 9.56 1.46
N ARG A 122 7.43 10.17 2.06
CA ARG A 122 8.83 10.03 1.66
C ARG A 122 9.54 9.06 2.59
N HIS A 123 10.51 8.32 2.10
CA HIS A 123 11.41 7.53 2.95
C HIS A 123 12.83 7.52 2.40
N THR A 124 13.76 7.06 3.23
CA THR A 124 15.15 6.84 2.89
C THR A 124 15.38 5.37 2.57
N ALA A 125 16.08 5.12 1.46
CA ALA A 125 16.57 3.83 1.00
C ALA A 125 18.09 3.88 0.75
N GLY A 126 18.79 2.79 1.08
CA GLY A 126 20.22 2.60 0.82
C GLY A 126 21.10 3.76 1.27
N GLU A 127 21.97 4.23 0.37
CA GLU A 127 22.94 5.31 0.60
C GLU A 127 22.28 6.71 0.68
N GLY A 128 21.16 6.86 1.37
CA GLY A 128 20.46 8.14 1.55
C GLY A 128 19.56 8.54 0.38
N VAL A 129 19.27 7.61 -0.54
CA VAL A 129 18.35 7.84 -1.65
C VAL A 129 16.95 8.12 -1.09
N ARG A 130 16.29 9.14 -1.60
CA ARG A 130 14.93 9.50 -1.20
C ARG A 130 13.92 8.91 -2.16
N VAL A 131 12.89 8.28 -1.62
CA VAL A 131 11.79 7.72 -2.41
C VAL A 131 10.47 8.33 -1.93
N THR A 132 9.92 9.22 -2.75
CA THR A 132 8.58 9.79 -2.51
C THR A 132 7.55 8.86 -3.14
N SER A 133 6.73 8.24 -2.31
CA SER A 133 5.71 7.25 -2.71
C SER A 133 4.32 7.78 -2.51
N LEU A 134 3.44 7.53 -3.47
CA LEU A 134 2.02 7.85 -3.43
C LEU A 134 1.21 6.65 -3.93
N VAL A 135 0.07 6.40 -3.28
CA VAL A 135 -0.96 5.49 -3.75
C VAL A 135 -2.25 6.26 -4.00
N VAL A 136 -2.94 5.94 -5.10
CA VAL A 136 -4.36 6.27 -5.30
C VAL A 136 -5.14 4.97 -5.48
N ALA A 137 -6.26 4.82 -4.81
CA ALA A 137 -7.03 3.58 -4.82
C ALA A 137 -8.52 3.82 -5.11
N ARG A 138 -9.13 2.86 -5.82
CA ARG A 138 -10.57 2.77 -6.09
C ARG A 138 -10.96 1.31 -6.25
N GLY A 139 -12.01 0.86 -5.54
CA GLY A 139 -12.40 -0.55 -5.53
C GLY A 139 -11.23 -1.43 -5.08
N ALA A 140 -10.92 -2.49 -5.84
CA ALA A 140 -9.76 -3.37 -5.62
C ALA A 140 -8.44 -2.85 -6.25
N VAL A 141 -8.50 -1.74 -7.00
CA VAL A 141 -7.42 -1.28 -7.88
C VAL A 141 -6.63 -0.14 -7.25
N GLU A 142 -5.32 -0.15 -7.47
CA GLU A 142 -4.34 0.80 -6.96
C GLU A 142 -3.46 1.32 -8.10
N VAL A 143 -3.19 2.62 -8.09
CA VAL A 143 -2.07 3.23 -8.81
C VAL A 143 -1.00 3.59 -7.81
N ARG A 144 0.19 3.04 -7.99
CA ARG A 144 1.37 3.31 -7.15
C ARG A 144 2.36 4.15 -7.95
N ALA A 145 2.81 5.25 -7.37
CA ALA A 145 3.80 6.15 -7.94
C ALA A 145 4.98 6.31 -6.98
N HIS A 146 6.20 6.21 -7.50
CA HIS A 146 7.44 6.29 -6.73
C HIS A 146 8.43 7.20 -7.45
N LEU A 147 8.71 8.37 -6.87
CA LEU A 147 9.74 9.29 -7.34
C LEU A 147 11.03 9.02 -6.58
N VAL A 148 12.06 8.54 -7.27
CA VAL A 148 13.39 8.25 -6.72
C VAL A 148 14.31 9.43 -6.99
N ALA A 149 14.86 10.02 -5.92
CA ALA A 149 15.75 11.19 -5.98
C ALA A 149 17.07 10.93 -5.22
N GLY A 150 18.18 11.42 -5.77
CA GLY A 150 19.51 11.29 -5.16
C GLY A 150 20.24 9.98 -5.46
N ALA A 151 19.69 9.11 -6.32
CA ALA A 151 20.40 7.95 -6.84
C ALA A 151 21.28 8.36 -8.05
N ALA A 152 22.39 7.64 -8.26
CA ALA A 152 23.20 7.80 -9.46
C ALA A 152 22.42 7.35 -10.71
N PRO A 153 22.56 8.01 -11.87
CA PRO A 153 21.92 7.56 -13.11
C PRO A 153 22.27 6.11 -13.44
N GLY A 154 21.30 5.35 -13.93
CA GLY A 154 21.44 3.91 -14.18
C GLY A 154 21.24 3.03 -12.95
N THR A 155 20.98 3.59 -11.75
CA THR A 155 20.71 2.78 -10.56
C THR A 155 19.42 1.96 -10.76
N PRO A 156 19.47 0.63 -10.60
CA PRO A 156 18.29 -0.23 -10.75
C PRO A 156 17.21 0.08 -9.72
N VAL A 157 15.95 0.06 -10.15
CA VAL A 157 14.76 0.16 -9.30
C VAL A 157 13.88 -1.05 -9.55
N ARG A 158 13.31 -1.63 -8.49
CA ARG A 158 12.32 -2.70 -8.59
C ARG A 158 11.12 -2.38 -7.72
N VAL A 159 9.91 -2.61 -8.24
CA VAL A 159 8.65 -2.46 -7.50
C VAL A 159 8.02 -3.84 -7.32
N THR A 160 7.58 -4.16 -6.11
CA THR A 160 6.88 -5.42 -5.82
C THR A 160 5.45 -5.19 -5.36
N GLY A 161 4.62 -6.21 -5.58
CA GLY A 161 3.17 -6.17 -5.37
C GLY A 161 2.76 -7.04 -4.20
N TRP A 162 1.51 -7.50 -4.24
CA TRP A 162 0.94 -8.39 -3.23
C TRP A 162 1.43 -9.84 -3.38
N THR A 163 1.64 -10.53 -2.26
CA THR A 163 1.76 -12.00 -2.21
C THR A 163 0.50 -12.58 -1.57
N PRO A 164 -0.51 -13.00 -2.35
CA PRO A 164 -1.80 -13.41 -1.80
C PRO A 164 -1.76 -14.84 -1.23
N ALA A 165 -2.72 -15.17 -0.36
CA ALA A 165 -3.04 -16.56 -0.03
C ALA A 165 -3.63 -17.29 -1.26
N GLN A 166 -3.76 -18.62 -1.18
CA GLN A 166 -4.37 -19.42 -2.26
C GLN A 166 -5.81 -18.96 -2.55
N GLY A 167 -6.18 -18.97 -3.83
CA GLY A 167 -7.54 -18.63 -4.29
C GLY A 167 -7.82 -17.14 -4.49
N LEU A 168 -6.82 -16.28 -4.31
CA LEU A 168 -6.91 -14.84 -4.52
C LEU A 168 -6.07 -14.40 -5.72
N GLY A 169 -6.59 -13.45 -6.48
CA GLY A 169 -5.88 -12.80 -7.58
C GLY A 169 -5.00 -11.65 -7.06
N ALA A 170 -3.74 -11.62 -7.49
CA ALA A 170 -2.86 -10.47 -7.34
C ALA A 170 -2.21 -10.13 -8.68
N GLU A 171 -2.28 -8.86 -9.06
CA GLU A 171 -1.71 -8.34 -10.30
C GLU A 171 -0.83 -7.14 -9.99
N LEU A 172 0.27 -7.05 -10.73
CA LEU A 172 1.13 -5.87 -10.77
C LEU A 172 1.57 -5.65 -12.21
N LEU A 173 1.12 -4.55 -12.81
CA LEU A 173 1.45 -4.17 -14.18
C LEU A 173 2.37 -2.94 -14.19
N PRO A 174 3.37 -2.89 -15.09
CA PRO A 174 4.19 -1.70 -15.25
C PRO A 174 3.36 -0.55 -15.82
N GLY A 175 3.60 0.66 -15.31
CA GLY A 175 3.12 1.91 -15.88
C GLY A 175 4.28 2.66 -16.54
N HIS A 176 4.75 3.72 -15.90
CA HIS A 176 5.82 4.59 -16.40
C HIS A 176 7.20 4.14 -15.87
N ASN A 177 8.21 4.17 -16.75
CA ASN A 177 9.62 3.80 -16.49
C ASN A 177 9.87 2.40 -15.87
N LEU A 178 8.87 1.52 -15.91
CA LEU A 178 9.02 0.11 -15.53
C LEU A 178 8.90 -0.80 -16.76
N SER A 179 9.72 -1.83 -16.79
CA SER A 179 9.67 -2.94 -17.74
C SER A 179 8.63 -3.98 -17.33
N GLY A 180 8.40 -4.99 -18.17
CA GLY A 180 7.53 -6.13 -17.87
C GLY A 180 7.94 -6.93 -16.64
N ASP A 181 9.19 -6.81 -16.18
CA ASP A 181 9.69 -7.46 -14.96
C ASP A 181 9.53 -6.58 -13.71
N LEU A 182 8.81 -5.46 -13.82
CA LEU A 182 8.61 -4.45 -12.78
C LEU A 182 9.92 -3.86 -12.27
N THR A 183 10.86 -3.69 -13.21
CA THR A 183 12.17 -3.07 -12.99
C THR A 183 12.38 -1.87 -13.91
N GLY A 184 13.16 -0.90 -13.45
CA GLY A 184 13.55 0.28 -14.22
C GLY A 184 14.93 0.76 -13.79
N VAL A 185 15.39 1.87 -14.36
CA VAL A 185 16.63 2.53 -13.96
C VAL A 185 16.38 4.02 -13.78
N THR A 186 17.09 4.63 -12.84
CA THR A 186 17.05 6.09 -12.64
C THR A 186 17.76 6.82 -13.78
N ALA A 187 17.26 8.01 -14.11
CA ALA A 187 17.85 8.94 -15.06
C ALA A 187 18.65 10.03 -14.32
N ASP A 188 19.12 11.04 -15.06
CA ASP A 188 19.66 12.25 -14.45
C ASP A 188 18.56 13.01 -13.69
N GLY A 189 18.70 13.11 -12.36
CA GLY A 189 17.74 13.78 -11.49
C GLY A 189 16.59 12.88 -10.99
N PRO A 190 15.56 13.46 -10.35
CA PRO A 190 14.43 12.69 -9.84
C PRO A 190 13.72 11.90 -10.95
N THR A 191 13.57 10.59 -10.75
CA THR A 191 12.97 9.69 -11.74
C THR A 191 11.69 9.08 -11.20
N LEU A 192 10.59 9.25 -11.94
CA LEU A 192 9.28 8.72 -11.58
C LEU A 192 9.10 7.31 -12.12
N PHE A 193 8.56 6.42 -11.29
CA PHE A 193 8.10 5.08 -11.67
C PHE A 193 6.62 4.94 -11.29
N THR A 194 5.81 4.31 -12.13
CA THR A 194 4.43 3.98 -11.77
C THR A 194 4.10 2.52 -12.05
N ALA A 195 3.22 1.94 -11.22
CA ALA A 195 2.70 0.60 -11.39
C ALA A 195 1.20 0.56 -11.06
N LEU A 196 0.47 -0.33 -11.73
CA LEU A 196 -0.92 -0.64 -11.41
C LEU A 196 -0.94 -1.91 -10.57
N ALA A 197 -1.62 -1.91 -9.45
CA ALA A 197 -1.75 -3.11 -8.62
C ALA A 197 -3.22 -3.44 -8.37
N ARG A 198 -3.50 -4.73 -8.21
CA ARG A 198 -4.77 -5.24 -7.72
C ARG A 198 -4.51 -6.44 -6.83
N LEU A 199 -5.27 -6.54 -5.76
CA LEU A 199 -5.47 -7.75 -4.97
C LEU A 199 -6.97 -7.95 -4.90
N THR A 200 -7.53 -9.13 -5.12
CA THR A 200 -8.98 -9.37 -5.01
C THR A 200 -9.31 -10.87 -4.94
N ALA A 201 -10.47 -11.22 -4.38
CA ALA A 201 -11.07 -12.55 -4.51
C ALA A 201 -12.16 -12.62 -5.59
N GLU A 202 -12.41 -11.53 -6.32
CA GLU A 202 -13.36 -11.50 -7.43
C GLU A 202 -12.95 -12.49 -8.52
N GLN A 203 -13.92 -13.27 -9.01
CA GLN A 203 -13.72 -14.19 -10.13
C GLN A 203 -13.83 -13.40 -11.43
N ASP A 204 -12.86 -13.57 -12.32
CA ASP A 204 -12.82 -12.93 -13.65
C ASP A 204 -13.02 -11.41 -13.63
N PRO A 205 -12.26 -10.66 -12.80
CA PRO A 205 -12.41 -9.21 -12.75
C PRO A 205 -11.98 -8.58 -14.09
N VAL A 206 -12.58 -7.43 -14.43
CA VAL A 206 -12.21 -6.64 -15.63
C VAL A 206 -10.68 -6.51 -15.73
N PRO A 207 -10.04 -6.68 -16.90
CA PRO A 207 -8.59 -6.59 -17.01
C PRO A 207 -8.03 -5.32 -16.35
N LEU A 208 -6.96 -5.44 -15.55
CA LEU A 208 -6.45 -4.30 -14.77
C LEU A 208 -6.06 -3.10 -15.65
N ALA A 209 -5.51 -3.34 -16.84
CA ALA A 209 -5.18 -2.30 -17.82
C ALA A 209 -6.41 -1.61 -18.44
N GLU A 210 -7.60 -2.22 -18.35
CA GLU A 210 -8.88 -1.63 -18.77
C GLU A 210 -9.60 -0.92 -17.61
N ALA A 211 -9.30 -1.27 -16.36
CA ALA A 211 -9.94 -0.66 -15.19
C ALA A 211 -9.37 0.74 -14.86
N VAL A 212 -8.08 0.94 -15.12
CA VAL A 212 -7.38 2.20 -14.85
C VAL A 212 -6.25 2.42 -15.84
N SER A 213 -6.02 3.68 -16.21
CA SER A 213 -4.87 4.09 -17.01
C SER A 213 -4.10 5.23 -16.34
N VAL A 214 -2.79 5.27 -16.57
CA VAL A 214 -1.89 6.30 -16.04
C VAL A 214 -1.18 6.97 -17.20
N ARG A 215 -1.24 8.30 -17.24
CA ARG A 215 -0.45 9.13 -18.16
C ARG A 215 0.46 10.02 -17.35
N VAL A 216 1.73 10.08 -17.74
CA VAL A 216 2.72 10.98 -17.15
C VAL A 216 3.02 12.06 -18.18
N ALA A 217 2.86 13.32 -17.77
CA ALA A 217 3.22 14.49 -18.57
C ALA A 217 4.34 15.26 -17.87
N ASP A 218 5.19 15.91 -18.67
CA ASP A 218 6.27 16.72 -18.14
C ASP A 218 5.79 18.10 -17.65
N PRO A 219 6.30 18.61 -16.52
CA PRO A 219 7.22 17.96 -15.57
C PRO A 219 6.46 17.27 -14.41
N GLY A 220 6.48 15.94 -14.35
CA GLY A 220 6.05 15.15 -13.18
C GLY A 220 4.55 15.18 -12.84
N GLU A 221 3.70 15.57 -13.80
CA GLU A 221 2.24 15.51 -13.64
C GLU A 221 1.74 14.11 -13.99
N ILE A 222 1.06 13.45 -13.07
CA ILE A 222 0.45 12.14 -13.26
C ILE A 222 -1.06 12.33 -13.38
N ARG A 223 -1.64 11.76 -14.43
CA ARG A 223 -3.10 11.67 -14.60
C ARG A 223 -3.52 10.22 -14.50
N VAL A 224 -4.44 9.96 -13.58
CA VAL A 224 -5.05 8.66 -13.36
C VAL A 224 -6.49 8.72 -13.84
N SER A 225 -6.84 7.92 -14.83
CA SER A 225 -8.20 7.84 -15.36
C SER A 225 -8.77 6.45 -15.06
N TRP A 226 -9.82 6.41 -14.25
CA TRP A 226 -10.58 5.20 -13.94
C TRP A 226 -11.71 5.04 -14.95
N THR A 227 -12.04 3.80 -15.32
CA THR A 227 -13.16 3.54 -16.24
C THR A 227 -14.50 3.97 -15.65
N ASP A 228 -14.71 3.74 -14.35
CA ASP A 228 -15.93 4.08 -13.63
C ASP A 228 -15.66 5.16 -12.54
N GLY A 229 -14.90 6.20 -12.86
CA GLY A 229 -14.55 7.22 -11.87
C GLY A 229 -13.99 8.53 -12.43
N PRO A 230 -13.83 9.53 -11.54
CA PRO A 230 -13.27 10.82 -11.93
C PRO A 230 -11.79 10.68 -12.25
N GLU A 231 -11.28 11.48 -13.18
CA GLU A 231 -9.83 11.61 -13.34
C GLU A 231 -9.21 12.17 -12.04
N VAL A 232 -8.00 11.73 -11.70
CA VAL A 232 -7.20 12.30 -10.60
C VAL A 232 -5.92 12.86 -11.19
N ARG A 233 -5.59 14.10 -10.83
CA ARG A 233 -4.34 14.77 -11.22
C ARG A 233 -3.43 14.91 -10.02
N ILE A 234 -2.19 14.52 -10.21
CA ILE A 234 -1.19 14.43 -9.16
C ILE A 234 0.06 15.17 -9.62
N ARG A 235 0.62 16.03 -8.77
CA ARG A 235 2.02 16.45 -8.87
C ARG A 235 2.81 15.76 -7.78
N LEU A 236 3.88 15.09 -8.19
CA LEU A 236 4.78 14.40 -7.30
C LEU A 236 6.19 15.00 -7.45
N GLY A 237 6.67 15.60 -6.37
CA GLY A 237 8.03 16.13 -6.24
C GLY A 237 8.80 15.37 -5.16
N ASP A 238 10.06 15.76 -4.93
CA ASP A 238 10.86 15.23 -3.83
C ASP A 238 10.34 15.80 -2.50
N GLY A 239 9.48 15.05 -1.82
CA GLY A 239 8.84 15.51 -0.58
C GLY A 239 7.61 16.41 -0.77
N GLU A 240 7.15 16.60 -2.00
CA GLU A 240 5.98 17.42 -2.32
C GLU A 240 4.91 16.61 -3.02
N VAL A 241 3.66 16.73 -2.58
CA VAL A 241 2.52 16.02 -3.13
C VAL A 241 1.36 17.00 -3.25
N ALA A 242 0.76 17.08 -4.43
CA ALA A 242 -0.52 17.74 -4.63
C ALA A 242 -1.45 16.82 -5.40
N VAL A 243 -2.63 16.53 -4.85
CA VAL A 243 -3.67 15.70 -5.48
C VAL A 243 -4.92 16.54 -5.68
N SER A 244 -5.49 16.48 -6.88
CA SER A 244 -6.70 17.22 -7.24
C SER A 244 -7.58 16.38 -8.16
N ALA A 245 -8.89 16.64 -8.14
CA ALA A 245 -9.80 16.06 -9.12
C ALA A 245 -9.50 16.62 -10.52
N GLY A 246 -9.43 15.74 -11.51
CA GLY A 246 -9.42 16.11 -12.93
C GLY A 246 -10.82 16.55 -13.38
N GLN A 247 -10.85 17.48 -14.33
CA GLN A 247 -12.07 17.85 -15.06
C GLN A 247 -12.36 16.84 -16.16
#